data_AF-A0A5B6WSK5-F1
#
_entry.id   AF-A0A5B6WSK5-F1
#
_cell.length_a   1.000
_cell.length_b   1.000
_cell.length_c   1.000
_cell.angle_alpha   90.00
_cell.angle_beta   90.00
_cell.angle_gamma   90.00
#
_symmetry.space_group_name_H-M   'P 1'
#
loop_
_entity.id
_entity.type
_entity.pdbx_description
1 polymer ?
#
loop_
_entity_poly.entity_id
_entity_poly.type
_entity_poly.pdbx_seq_one_letter_code
_entity_poly.pdbx_strand_id
1 'polypeptide(L)'
;MKLQTPSLLYLFYITSLLFILSESTQPPFSCDASDPATKSYPFCETTLPITQRARDLVSRLTLDEKISQLVNSAPAIPRHGIPDYQCWSEALHGLAVSRGMRFNGTIRSATSFPQVILTAASFDVHLWYRIAQAILF
;
A
#
# COMPACT_ATOMS: atom_id res chain seq x y z
N MET A 1 44.00 24.65 22.36
CA MET A 1 42.68 24.22 21.84
C MET A 1 42.13 23.14 22.76
N LYS A 2 41.12 23.45 23.58
CA LYS A 2 40.39 22.43 24.36
C LYS A 2 39.27 21.90 23.46
N LEU A 3 39.34 20.63 23.09
CA LEU A 3 38.28 19.94 22.36
C LEU A 3 37.06 19.80 23.28
N GLN A 4 35.96 20.42 22.89
CA GLN A 4 34.69 20.40 23.61
C GLN A 4 34.02 19.05 23.32
N THR A 5 34.01 18.15 24.30
CA THR A 5 33.33 16.85 24.20
C THR A 5 31.81 17.06 24.19
N PRO A 6 31.06 16.54 23.21
CA PRO A 6 29.60 16.72 23.15
C PRO A 6 28.94 16.02 24.36
N SER A 7 27.98 16.71 24.98
CA SER A 7 27.21 16.21 26.13
C SER A 7 26.42 14.95 25.76
N LEU A 8 26.49 13.91 26.58
CA LEU A 8 25.78 12.63 26.40
C LEU A 8 24.27 12.80 26.17
N LEU A 9 23.68 13.87 26.71
CA LEU A 9 22.27 14.22 26.51
C LEU A 9 21.96 14.61 25.05
N TYR A 10 22.91 15.25 24.37
CA TYR A 10 22.77 15.64 22.96
C TYR A 10 22.86 14.42 22.04
N LEU A 11 23.73 13.46 22.40
CA LEU A 11 23.83 12.18 21.71
C LEU A 11 22.54 11.36 21.85
N PHE A 12 21.94 11.37 23.05
CA PHE A 12 20.66 10.70 23.32
C PHE A 12 19.48 11.35 22.58
N TYR A 13 19.49 12.68 22.44
CA TYR A 13 18.50 13.41 21.65
C TYR A 13 18.61 13.09 20.15
N ILE A 14 19.84 13.05 19.61
CA ILE A 14 20.07 12.71 18.21
C ILE A 14 19.67 11.26 17.91
N THR A 15 20.01 10.30 18.79
CA THR A 15 19.61 8.90 18.59
C THR A 15 18.09 8.71 18.71
N SER A 16 17.45 9.36 19.67
CA SER A 16 15.98 9.38 19.79
C SER A 16 15.30 9.95 18.53
N LEU A 17 15.84 11.04 17.98
CA LEU A 17 15.34 11.65 16.74
C LEU A 17 15.54 10.74 15.51
N LEU A 18 16.64 9.99 15.46
CA LEU A 18 16.91 9.00 14.40
C LEU A 18 15.97 7.77 14.48
N PHE A 19 15.57 7.35 15.68
CA PHE A 19 14.61 6.25 15.86
C PHE A 19 13.18 6.62 15.39
N ILE A 20 12.79 7.90 15.46
CA ILE A 20 11.45 8.37 15.01
C ILE A 20 11.31 8.34 13.48
N LEU A 21 12.42 8.36 12.73
CA LEU A 21 12.42 8.42 11.26
C LEU A 21 12.43 7.04 10.56
N SER A 22 12.43 5.94 11.32
CA SER A 22 12.36 4.59 10.74
C SER A 22 10.91 4.21 10.40
N GLU A 23 10.31 4.87 9.41
CA GLU A 23 9.10 4.35 8.77
C GLU A 23 9.46 3.07 8.00
N SER A 24 8.77 1.96 8.28
CA SER A 24 8.91 0.73 7.51
C SER A 24 8.69 1.04 6.03
N THR A 25 9.68 0.76 5.19
CA THR A 25 9.59 1.00 3.73
C THR A 25 8.64 0.02 3.03
N GLN A 26 8.19 -1.02 3.73
CA GLN A 26 7.24 -1.98 3.21
C GLN A 26 5.84 -1.66 3.74
N PRO A 27 4.83 -1.54 2.84
CA PRO A 27 3.44 -1.46 3.26
C PRO A 27 3.10 -2.61 4.19
N PRO A 28 2.21 -2.43 5.17
CA PRO A 28 1.73 -3.55 5.94
C PRO A 28 0.97 -4.48 4.97
N PHE A 29 1.46 -5.71 4.82
CA PHE A 29 0.81 -6.74 4.01
C PHE A 29 0.27 -7.82 4.93
N SER A 30 -0.87 -8.39 4.55
CA SER A 30 -1.32 -9.64 5.15
C SER A 30 -0.34 -10.76 4.86
N CYS A 31 -0.36 -11.79 5.72
CA CYS A 31 0.40 -13.01 5.53
C CYS A 31 1.92 -12.81 5.63
N ASP A 32 2.36 -12.04 6.63
CA ASP A 32 3.78 -11.94 6.94
C ASP A 32 4.32 -13.34 7.29
N ALA A 33 5.25 -13.84 6.47
CA ALA A 33 5.84 -15.16 6.63
C ALA A 33 6.68 -15.29 7.91
N SER A 34 7.03 -14.17 8.54
CA SER A 34 7.73 -14.11 9.83
C SER A 34 6.78 -14.20 11.04
N ASP A 35 5.48 -13.97 10.85
CA ASP A 35 4.48 -14.12 11.90
C ASP A 35 3.85 -15.54 11.85
N PRO A 36 4.17 -16.41 12.82
CA PRO A 36 3.68 -17.78 12.82
C PRO A 36 2.16 -17.88 13.03
N ALA A 37 1.51 -16.86 13.59
CA ALA A 37 0.06 -16.85 13.78
C ALA A 37 -0.68 -16.66 12.45
N THR A 38 -0.19 -15.75 11.59
CA THR A 38 -0.84 -15.42 10.32
C THR A 38 -0.39 -16.30 9.16
N LYS A 39 0.84 -16.84 9.19
CA LYS A 39 1.37 -17.76 8.18
C LYS A 39 0.54 -19.05 8.01
N SER A 40 -0.10 -19.51 9.09
CA SER A 40 -0.86 -20.76 9.11
C SER A 40 -2.24 -20.67 8.44
N TYR A 41 -2.71 -19.47 8.09
CA TYR A 41 -4.04 -19.31 7.53
C TYR A 41 -4.12 -19.78 6.07
N PRO A 42 -5.16 -20.55 5.68
CA PRO A 42 -5.37 -20.97 4.29
C PRO A 42 -5.45 -19.79 3.31
N PHE A 43 -5.98 -18.63 3.71
CA PHE A 43 -5.97 -17.45 2.84
C PHE A 43 -4.56 -16.92 2.50
N CYS A 44 -3.54 -17.31 3.27
CA CYS A 44 -2.13 -17.02 3.02
C CYS A 44 -1.42 -18.06 2.15
N GLU A 45 -2.06 -19.20 1.87
CA GLU A 45 -1.47 -20.27 1.07
C GLU A 45 -1.61 -19.98 -0.43
N THR A 46 -0.51 -19.61 -1.09
CA THR A 46 -0.51 -19.15 -2.51
C THR A 46 -0.74 -20.27 -3.53
N THR A 47 -0.66 -21.54 -3.10
CA THR A 47 -0.99 -22.73 -3.89
C THR A 47 -2.51 -22.93 -4.03
N LEU A 48 -3.31 -22.37 -3.12
CA LEU A 48 -4.77 -22.48 -3.15
C LEU A 48 -5.39 -21.49 -4.15
N PRO A 49 -6.51 -21.83 -4.80
CA PRO A 49 -7.26 -20.90 -5.65
C PRO A 49 -7.68 -19.64 -4.90
N ILE A 50 -7.66 -18.48 -5.58
CA ILE A 50 -8.06 -17.18 -5.02
C ILE A 50 -9.45 -17.25 -4.37
N THR A 51 -10.40 -17.98 -4.99
CA THR A 51 -11.76 -18.12 -4.45
C THR A 51 -11.79 -18.86 -3.10
N GLN A 52 -10.92 -19.86 -2.90
CA GLN A 52 -10.82 -20.57 -1.64
C GLN A 52 -10.18 -19.68 -0.57
N ARG A 53 -9.11 -18.96 -0.94
CA ARG A 53 -8.43 -18.01 -0.06
C ARG A 53 -9.35 -16.87 0.39
N ALA A 54 -10.07 -16.26 -0.54
CA ALA A 54 -11.04 -15.21 -0.24
C ALA A 54 -12.19 -15.71 0.63
N ARG A 55 -12.71 -16.93 0.36
CA ARG A 55 -13.76 -17.53 1.18
C ARG A 55 -13.28 -17.80 2.61
N ASP A 56 -12.08 -18.37 2.78
CA ASP A 56 -11.49 -18.61 4.10
C ASP A 56 -11.34 -17.29 4.87
N LEU A 57 -10.77 -16.26 4.24
CA LEU A 57 -10.63 -14.92 4.82
C LEU A 57 -11.98 -14.37 5.31
N VAL A 58 -12.99 -14.32 4.43
CA VAL A 58 -14.32 -13.77 4.78
C VAL A 58 -15.03 -14.63 5.82
N SER A 59 -14.83 -15.96 5.81
CA SER A 59 -15.45 -16.85 6.81
C SER A 59 -14.95 -16.60 8.23
N ARG A 60 -13.72 -16.09 8.36
CA ARG A 60 -13.09 -15.78 9.65
C ARG A 60 -13.58 -14.46 10.25
N LEU A 61 -14.15 -13.56 9.44
CA LEU A 61 -14.58 -12.24 9.89
C LEU A 61 -15.91 -12.29 10.65
N THR A 62 -16.02 -11.48 11.70
CA THR A 62 -17.31 -11.23 12.36
C THR A 62 -18.24 -10.46 11.43
N LEU A 63 -19.53 -10.38 11.77
CA LEU A 63 -20.46 -9.59 10.97
C LEU A 63 -20.06 -8.10 10.93
N ASP A 64 -19.68 -7.54 12.06
CA ASP A 64 -19.27 -6.13 12.15
C ASP A 64 -18.02 -5.84 11.33
N GLU A 65 -17.03 -6.74 11.36
CA GLU A 65 -15.85 -6.64 10.52
C GLU A 65 -16.21 -6.75 9.04
N LYS A 66 -17.10 -7.66 8.64
CA LYS A 66 -17.56 -7.73 7.24
C LYS A 66 -18.18 -6.43 6.78
N ILE A 67 -19.05 -5.84 7.60
CA ILE A 67 -19.70 -4.57 7.31
C ILE A 67 -18.66 -3.46 7.19
N SER A 68 -17.65 -3.44 8.07
CA SER A 68 -16.59 -2.41 8.03
C SER A 68 -15.73 -2.48 6.78
N GLN A 69 -15.65 -3.63 6.10
CA GLN A 69 -14.93 -3.79 4.83
C GLN A 69 -15.72 -3.36 3.58
N LEU A 70 -16.98 -2.93 3.70
CA LEU A 70 -17.83 -2.53 2.56
C LEU A 70 -17.72 -1.03 2.20
N VAL A 71 -16.66 -0.36 2.67
CA VAL A 71 -16.40 1.06 2.40
C VAL A 71 -15.07 1.23 1.70
N ASN A 72 -14.86 2.40 1.07
CA ASN A 72 -13.61 2.66 0.36
C ASN A 72 -12.39 2.62 1.28
N SER A 73 -12.53 3.17 2.49
CA SER A 73 -11.48 3.21 3.52
C SER A 73 -11.73 2.08 4.53
N ALA A 74 -11.40 0.85 4.13
CA ALA A 74 -11.61 -0.33 4.96
C ALA A 74 -10.59 -0.35 6.12
N PRO A 75 -11.04 -0.40 7.40
CA PRO A 75 -10.13 -0.41 8.53
C PRO A 75 -9.39 -1.74 8.64
N ALA A 76 -8.23 -1.71 9.29
CA ALA A 76 -7.47 -2.91 9.61
C ALA A 76 -8.25 -3.90 10.49
N ILE A 77 -7.93 -5.18 10.38
CA ILE A 77 -8.42 -6.25 11.26
C ILE A 77 -7.19 -6.93 11.89
N PRO A 78 -6.64 -6.38 13.00
CA PRO A 78 -5.35 -6.79 13.56
C PRO A 78 -5.31 -8.25 14.01
N ARG A 79 -6.43 -8.82 14.48
CA ARG A 79 -6.48 -10.22 14.96
C ARG A 79 -6.13 -11.26 13.88
N HIS A 80 -6.25 -10.87 12.61
CA HIS A 80 -5.93 -11.69 11.45
C HIS A 80 -4.73 -11.16 10.67
N GLY A 81 -4.03 -10.14 11.18
CA GLY A 81 -2.95 -9.47 10.46
C GLY A 81 -3.41 -8.85 9.14
N ILE A 82 -4.64 -8.35 9.08
CA ILE A 82 -5.17 -7.68 7.89
C ILE A 82 -4.94 -6.17 8.06
N PRO A 83 -4.15 -5.52 7.19
CA PRO A 83 -3.94 -4.08 7.23
C PRO A 83 -5.20 -3.34 6.80
N ASP A 84 -5.23 -2.03 7.03
CA ASP A 84 -6.24 -1.18 6.40
C ASP A 84 -6.05 -1.16 4.88
N TYR A 85 -7.14 -0.99 4.14
CA TYR A 85 -7.11 -0.97 2.69
C TYR A 85 -7.94 0.16 2.13
N GLN A 86 -7.38 0.86 1.16
CA GLN A 86 -8.06 1.90 0.42
C GLN A 86 -8.33 1.43 -1.01
N CYS A 87 -9.57 1.11 -1.33
CA CYS A 87 -9.92 0.66 -2.68
C CYS A 87 -10.06 1.81 -3.69
N TRP A 88 -10.27 3.05 -3.20
CA TRP A 88 -10.37 4.21 -4.09
C TRP A 88 -8.98 4.66 -4.55
N SER A 89 -8.68 4.34 -5.81
CA SER A 89 -7.52 4.80 -6.56
C SER A 89 -7.98 5.35 -7.92
N GLU A 90 -7.18 6.25 -8.50
CA GLU A 90 -7.52 6.97 -9.73
C GLU A 90 -6.36 6.88 -10.72
N ALA A 91 -6.63 6.42 -11.94
CA ALA A 91 -5.62 6.10 -12.95
C ALA A 91 -6.04 6.44 -14.39
N LEU A 92 -7.03 7.33 -14.57
CA LEU A 92 -7.71 7.57 -15.85
C LEU A 92 -6.76 7.90 -17.02
N HIS A 93 -5.75 8.73 -16.79
CA HIS A 93 -4.74 9.10 -17.78
C HIS A 93 -3.36 9.29 -17.13
N GLY A 94 -3.05 8.40 -16.18
CA GLY A 94 -1.93 8.55 -15.25
C GLY A 94 -2.40 8.36 -13.82
N LEU A 95 -1.49 7.96 -12.93
CA LEU A 95 -1.79 7.83 -11.52
C LEU A 95 -2.06 9.21 -10.90
N ALA A 96 -3.21 9.36 -10.26
CA ALA A 96 -3.63 10.60 -9.62
C ALA A 96 -3.59 10.51 -8.09
N VAL A 97 -3.43 11.66 -7.44
CA VAL A 97 -3.53 11.75 -5.98
C VAL A 97 -4.95 11.38 -5.57
N SER A 98 -5.06 10.40 -4.69
CA SER A 98 -6.31 9.89 -4.14
C SER A 98 -6.10 9.56 -2.65
N ARG A 99 -7.12 9.02 -1.98
CA ARG A 99 -6.94 8.53 -0.61
C ARG A 99 -5.93 7.39 -0.53
N GLY A 100 -5.89 6.53 -1.56
CA GLY A 100 -5.02 5.34 -1.60
C GLY A 100 -3.66 5.60 -2.22
N MET A 101 -3.43 6.80 -2.78
CA MET A 101 -2.21 7.11 -3.50
C MET A 101 -1.76 8.55 -3.24
N ARG A 102 -0.55 8.68 -2.70
CA ARG A 102 0.08 9.98 -2.42
C ARG A 102 1.52 9.98 -2.95
N PHE A 103 1.96 11.15 -3.41
CA PHE A 103 3.31 11.35 -3.94
C PHE A 103 4.17 12.17 -2.98
N ASN A 104 4.23 11.76 -1.72
CA ASN A 104 4.91 12.49 -0.63
C ASN A 104 6.16 11.78 -0.09
N GLY A 105 6.73 10.83 -0.84
CA GLY A 105 7.92 10.06 -0.44
C GLY A 105 8.99 10.02 -1.54
N THR A 106 9.62 8.85 -1.72
CA THR A 106 10.60 8.61 -2.79
C THR A 106 10.03 8.92 -4.18
N ILE A 107 8.75 8.63 -4.39
CA ILE A 107 8.02 8.98 -5.61
C ILE A 107 7.29 10.30 -5.39
N ARG A 108 7.59 11.30 -6.23
CA ARG A 108 7.08 12.68 -6.11
C ARG A 108 6.02 13.05 -7.14
N SER A 109 5.87 12.25 -8.19
CA SER A 109 4.90 12.46 -9.25
C SER A 109 4.73 11.20 -10.08
N ALA A 110 3.70 11.20 -10.93
CA ALA A 110 3.48 10.19 -11.96
C ALA A 110 3.32 10.88 -13.33
N THR A 111 3.51 10.12 -14.41
CA THR A 111 3.31 10.59 -15.78
C THR A 111 1.85 10.99 -16.00
N SER A 112 1.62 12.18 -16.54
CA SER A 112 0.28 12.65 -16.95
C SER A 112 0.17 12.55 -18.47
N PHE A 113 -0.63 11.61 -18.93
CA PHE A 113 -0.92 11.41 -20.35
C PHE A 113 -2.02 12.37 -20.83
N PRO A 114 -2.20 12.55 -22.16
CA PRO A 114 -3.34 13.28 -22.68
C PRO A 114 -4.66 12.72 -22.15
N GLN A 115 -5.64 13.60 -21.90
CA GLN A 115 -6.98 13.20 -21.49
C GLN A 115 -7.57 12.20 -22.50
N VAL A 116 -8.44 11.31 -22.03
CA VAL A 116 -8.97 10.18 -22.82
C VAL A 116 -9.50 10.59 -24.20
N ILE A 117 -10.11 11.77 -24.33
CA ILE A 117 -10.60 12.29 -25.62
C ILE A 117 -9.48 12.53 -26.65
N LEU A 118 -8.31 13.00 -26.22
CA LEU A 118 -7.15 13.21 -27.10
C LEU A 118 -6.46 11.89 -27.44
N THR A 119 -6.38 10.96 -26.47
CA THR A 119 -5.87 9.61 -26.71
C THR A 119 -6.77 8.85 -27.69
N ALA A 120 -8.09 9.03 -27.61
CA ALA A 120 -9.05 8.49 -28.59
C ALA A 120 -8.83 9.07 -29.99
N ALA A 121 -8.56 10.37 -30.10
CA ALA A 121 -8.33 11.06 -31.37
C ALA A 121 -7.05 10.61 -32.11
N SER A 122 -6.19 9.81 -31.47
CA SER A 122 -5.05 9.17 -32.15
C SER A 122 -5.46 8.03 -33.09
N PHE A 123 -6.63 7.41 -32.85
CA PHE A 123 -7.09 6.18 -33.51
C PHE A 123 -6.07 5.02 -33.48
N ASP A 124 -5.13 5.00 -32.52
CA ASP A 124 -4.11 3.95 -32.36
C ASP A 124 -4.41 3.09 -31.12
N VAL A 125 -4.97 1.90 -31.32
CA VAL A 125 -5.27 0.94 -30.23
C VAL A 125 -4.01 0.45 -29.50
N HIS A 126 -2.87 0.39 -30.18
CA HIS A 126 -1.62 0.01 -29.55
C HIS A 126 -1.08 1.14 -28.68
N LEU A 127 -1.34 2.40 -29.02
CA LEU A 127 -1.02 3.54 -28.15
C LEU A 127 -1.81 3.46 -26.84
N TRP A 128 -3.10 3.15 -26.89
CA TRP A 128 -3.92 2.92 -25.69
C TRP A 128 -3.33 1.83 -24.79
N TYR A 129 -2.96 0.70 -25.38
CA TYR A 129 -2.35 -0.40 -24.66
C TYR A 129 -1.01 -0.01 -24.01
N ARG A 130 -0.13 0.69 -24.76
CA ARG A 130 1.15 1.17 -24.23
C ARG A 130 0.97 2.18 -23.08
N ILE A 131 -0.02 3.06 -23.17
CA ILE A 131 -0.36 4.00 -22.08
C ILE A 131 -0.86 3.22 -20.86
N ALA A 132 -1.76 2.26 -21.05
CA ALA A 132 -2.27 1.43 -19.97
C ALA A 132 -1.15 0.64 -19.28
N GLN A 133 -0.25 0.01 -20.03
CA GLN A 133 0.94 -0.69 -19.49
C GLN A 133 1.89 0.24 -18.72
N ALA A 134 2.05 1.48 -19.17
CA ALA A 134 2.88 2.45 -18.46
C ALA A 134 2.25 2.92 -17.14
N ILE A 135 0.93 2.80 -16.98
CA ILE A 135 0.19 3.16 -15.76
C ILE A 135 0.05 1.94 -14.82
N LEU A 136 -0.28 0.78 -15.38
CA LEU A 136 -0.58 -0.49 -14.71
C LEU A 136 0.33 -1.55 -15.33
N PHE A 137 1.36 -1.97 -14.59
CA PHE A 137 2.44 -2.89 -15.00
C PHE A 137 2.03 -4.02 -15.96
#